data_AF-A0A7X5Q7I0-F1
#
_entry.id   AF-A0A7X5Q7I0-F1
#
_cell.length_a   1.000
_cell.length_b   1.000
_cell.length_c   1.000
_cell.angle_alpha   90.00
_cell.angle_beta   90.00
_cell.angle_gamma   90.00
#
_symmetry.space_group_name_H-M   'P 1'
#
loop_
_entity.id
_entity.type
_entity.pdbx_description
1 polymer ?
#
loop_
_entity_poly.entity_id
_entity_poly.type
_entity_poly.pdbx_seq_one_letter_code
_entity_poly.pdbx_strand_id
1 'polypeptide(L)'
;PEAYQRVVDYLYLSDEKRKDFVSTVDKTLLLQMAQLSSYWGVDELKKLCDDGLCNSLGEINIENFTPKFTMLLGFVNRVAGSGDLEPIIDQMQIPGGAARLAEKCTPKEIEVFATLKTEFGKACQIPPGIFGKAEWEKTFPVTIKDEDVPPLPPNIHAILEQEDPCELGKQLKDTCQLFLRPEKVTFHEASGDREVELGFDGVEELAKKATNARRRTQYETTDLLRDQMNKVSVEASGWVLMRKGVIPNSRNKSFTDQKQLLKGSFEVPKTMDAILLNIIIYAIEGRCLYGREPWTYTRCQEQYAGCQMIVGGFVPSGLSVSYNIFDSVSSGLSGAWKF
;
A
#
# COMPACT_ATOMS: atom_id res chain seq x y z
N PRO A 1 -33.50 24.19 -6.42
CA PRO A 1 -34.19 25.28 -7.16
C PRO A 1 -33.76 26.67 -6.68
N GLU A 2 -33.81 26.90 -5.37
CA GLU A 2 -33.47 28.20 -4.78
C GLU A 2 -31.99 28.58 -4.97
N ALA A 3 -31.05 27.65 -4.74
CA ALA A 3 -29.63 27.91 -4.95
C ALA A 3 -29.30 28.29 -6.41
N TYR A 4 -29.97 27.65 -7.38
CA TYR A 4 -29.85 28.00 -8.80
C TYR A 4 -30.33 29.43 -9.07
N GLN A 5 -31.50 29.80 -8.52
CA GLN A 5 -32.03 31.15 -8.66
C GLN A 5 -31.08 32.19 -8.06
N ARG A 6 -30.51 31.92 -6.87
CA ARG A 6 -29.55 32.83 -6.24
C ARG A 6 -28.25 32.98 -7.01
N VAL A 7 -27.72 31.91 -7.60
CA VAL A 7 -26.54 32.01 -8.49
C VAL A 7 -26.89 32.85 -9.72
N VAL A 8 -28.05 32.65 -10.33
CA VAL A 8 -28.51 33.47 -11.47
C VAL A 8 -28.67 34.94 -11.06
N ASP A 9 -29.33 35.22 -9.93
CA ASP A 9 -29.53 36.58 -9.42
C ASP A 9 -28.19 37.28 -9.20
N TYR A 10 -27.19 36.59 -8.63
CA TYR A 10 -25.84 37.11 -8.43
C TYR A 10 -25.18 37.58 -9.73
N LEU A 11 -25.35 36.84 -10.82
CA LEU A 11 -24.76 37.19 -12.12
C LEU A 11 -25.32 38.53 -12.66
N TYR A 12 -26.55 38.88 -12.31
CA TYR A 12 -27.20 40.14 -12.69
C TYR A 12 -26.96 41.31 -11.72
N LEU A 13 -26.28 41.07 -10.59
CA LEU A 13 -25.91 42.14 -9.66
C LEU A 13 -24.75 42.98 -10.19
N SER A 14 -24.74 44.26 -9.82
CA SER A 14 -23.56 45.12 -9.97
C SER A 14 -22.44 44.69 -9.02
N ASP A 15 -21.18 45.00 -9.38
CA ASP A 15 -20.00 44.65 -8.59
C ASP A 15 -20.09 45.13 -7.13
N GLU A 16 -20.66 46.32 -6.92
CA GLU A 16 -20.91 46.89 -5.59
C GLU A 16 -21.84 46.02 -4.74
N LYS A 17 -22.89 45.44 -5.35
CA LYS A 17 -23.90 44.63 -4.65
C LYS A 17 -23.47 43.18 -4.46
N ARG A 18 -22.54 42.67 -5.26
CA ARG A 18 -22.05 41.28 -5.19
C ARG A 18 -21.33 40.98 -3.88
N LYS A 19 -20.65 41.95 -3.28
CA LYS A 19 -19.96 41.78 -1.99
C LYS A 19 -20.92 41.54 -0.83
N ASP A 20 -22.02 42.27 -0.79
CA ASP A 20 -22.99 42.18 0.31
C ASP A 20 -23.96 41.01 0.12
N PHE A 21 -24.16 40.55 -1.12
CA PHE A 21 -25.11 39.49 -1.46
C PHE A 21 -24.96 38.24 -0.59
N VAL A 22 -23.72 37.78 -0.41
CA VAL A 22 -23.41 36.52 0.27
C VAL A 22 -23.74 36.58 1.76
N SER A 23 -23.66 37.77 2.36
CA SER A 23 -23.99 37.99 3.77
C SER A 23 -25.48 37.84 4.09
N THR A 24 -26.34 37.91 3.07
CA THR A 24 -27.81 37.80 3.19
C THR A 24 -28.33 36.37 3.01
N VAL A 25 -27.44 35.43 2.68
CA VAL A 25 -27.77 34.05 2.34
C VAL A 25 -27.51 33.17 3.55
N ASP A 26 -28.45 32.29 3.89
CA ASP A 26 -28.24 31.35 5.00
C ASP A 26 -27.15 30.32 4.67
N LYS A 27 -26.57 29.72 5.71
CA LYS A 27 -25.41 28.81 5.58
C LYS A 27 -25.67 27.61 4.68
N THR A 28 -26.90 27.06 4.70
CA THR A 28 -27.25 25.88 3.90
C THR A 28 -27.27 26.23 2.42
N LEU A 29 -27.86 27.37 2.10
CA LEU A 29 -27.95 27.87 0.73
C LEU A 29 -26.58 28.34 0.20
N LEU A 30 -25.74 28.91 1.08
CA LEU A 30 -24.35 29.27 0.80
C LEU A 30 -23.51 28.09 0.31
N LEU A 31 -23.60 26.94 1.00
CA LEU A 31 -22.89 25.72 0.60
C LEU A 31 -23.36 25.21 -0.77
N GLN A 32 -24.67 25.22 -1.01
CA GLN A 32 -25.23 24.82 -2.31
C GLN A 32 -24.81 25.76 -3.43
N MET A 33 -24.74 27.07 -3.15
CA MET A 33 -24.25 28.07 -4.11
C MET A 33 -22.76 27.89 -4.40
N ALA A 34 -21.91 27.58 -3.42
CA ALA A 34 -20.49 27.32 -3.64
C ALA A 34 -20.27 26.12 -4.58
N GLN A 35 -21.02 25.03 -4.36
CA GLN A 35 -20.97 23.84 -5.21
C GLN A 35 -21.43 24.12 -6.65
N LEU A 36 -22.53 24.86 -6.81
CA LEU A 36 -23.05 25.24 -8.13
C LEU A 36 -22.11 26.20 -8.87
N SER A 37 -21.53 27.17 -8.16
CA SER A 37 -20.58 28.14 -8.71
C SER A 37 -19.32 27.44 -9.22
N SER A 38 -18.82 26.44 -8.47
CA SER A 38 -17.73 25.58 -8.93
C SER A 38 -18.09 24.79 -10.18
N TYR A 39 -19.33 24.31 -10.31
CA TYR A 39 -19.79 23.56 -11.48
C TYR A 39 -19.96 24.46 -12.71
N TRP A 40 -20.35 25.73 -12.53
CA TRP A 40 -20.60 26.69 -13.60
C TRP A 40 -19.38 27.57 -13.97
N GLY A 41 -18.26 27.43 -13.26
CA GLY A 41 -17.06 28.23 -13.49
C GLY A 41 -17.20 29.69 -13.06
N VAL A 42 -17.99 29.96 -12.02
CA VAL A 42 -18.17 31.31 -11.44
C VAL A 42 -17.25 31.45 -10.22
N ASP A 43 -15.95 31.57 -10.46
CA ASP A 43 -14.91 31.48 -9.42
C ASP A 43 -15.04 32.57 -8.33
N GLU A 44 -15.45 33.79 -8.72
CA GLU A 44 -15.67 34.89 -7.78
C GLU A 44 -16.76 34.56 -6.76
N LEU A 45 -17.92 34.07 -7.21
CA LEU A 45 -19.03 33.69 -6.33
C LEU A 45 -18.65 32.52 -5.44
N LYS A 46 -17.96 31.52 -6.01
CA LYS A 46 -17.46 30.38 -5.23
C LYS A 46 -16.59 30.87 -4.08
N LYS A 47 -15.63 31.75 -4.37
CA LYS A 47 -14.74 32.32 -3.36
C LYS A 47 -15.51 33.07 -2.29
N LEU A 48 -16.46 33.94 -2.67
CA LEU A 48 -17.25 34.69 -1.70
C LEU A 48 -18.11 33.77 -0.82
N CYS A 49 -18.72 32.72 -1.39
CA CYS A 49 -19.47 31.72 -0.63
C CYS A 49 -18.58 30.96 0.34
N ASP A 50 -17.38 30.55 -0.09
CA ASP A 50 -16.39 29.89 0.75
C ASP A 50 -15.95 30.83 1.90
N ASP A 51 -15.65 32.10 1.60
CA ASP A 51 -15.29 33.12 2.59
C ASP A 51 -16.43 33.38 3.58
N GLY A 52 -17.68 33.45 3.11
CA GLY A 52 -18.87 33.61 3.94
C GLY A 52 -19.11 32.41 4.87
N LEU A 53 -18.92 31.18 4.36
CA LEU A 53 -18.97 29.96 5.16
C LEU A 53 -17.86 29.97 6.22
N CYS A 54 -16.64 30.33 5.84
CA CYS A 54 -15.49 30.43 6.74
C CYS A 54 -15.70 31.47 7.85
N ASN A 55 -16.18 32.67 7.53
CA ASN A 55 -16.48 33.72 8.52
C ASN A 55 -17.61 33.31 9.49
N SER A 56 -18.50 32.41 9.05
CA SER A 56 -19.60 31.90 9.87
C SER A 56 -19.21 30.73 10.78
N LEU A 57 -17.95 30.24 10.72
CA LEU A 57 -17.43 29.13 11.51
C LEU A 57 -17.40 29.39 13.03
N GLY A 58 -17.52 30.65 13.47
CA GLY A 58 -17.66 30.99 14.89
C GLY A 58 -18.96 30.48 15.54
N GLU A 59 -19.98 30.16 14.74
CA GLU A 59 -21.31 29.73 15.20
C GLU A 59 -21.88 28.57 14.35
N ILE A 60 -21.07 27.57 14.00
CA ILE A 60 -21.62 26.36 13.36
C ILE A 60 -22.02 25.36 14.43
N ASN A 61 -23.32 25.10 14.50
CA ASN A 61 -23.82 23.92 15.19
C ASN A 61 -23.26 22.68 14.48
N ILE A 62 -22.30 22.02 15.13
CA ILE A 62 -21.50 20.88 14.62
C ILE A 62 -22.40 19.69 14.22
N GLU A 63 -23.66 19.68 14.66
CA GLU A 63 -24.66 18.64 14.41
C GLU A 63 -24.98 18.40 12.92
N ASN A 64 -24.65 19.34 12.01
CA ASN A 64 -24.95 19.20 10.57
C ASN A 64 -23.77 18.78 9.69
N PHE A 65 -22.59 18.50 10.27
CA PHE A 65 -21.48 18.00 9.47
C PHE A 65 -21.67 16.54 9.08
N THR A 66 -21.30 16.21 7.84
CA THR A 66 -21.22 14.79 7.45
C THR A 66 -20.27 14.06 8.40
N PRO A 67 -20.53 12.78 8.74
CA PRO A 67 -19.64 12.00 9.61
C PRO A 67 -18.17 12.05 9.17
N LYS A 68 -17.94 12.14 7.86
CA LYS A 68 -16.62 12.30 7.24
C LYS A 68 -15.94 13.61 7.62
N PHE A 69 -16.65 14.74 7.61
CA PHE A 69 -16.10 16.03 8.01
C PHE A 69 -15.82 16.08 9.51
N THR A 70 -16.72 15.53 10.33
CA THR A 70 -16.51 15.42 11.79
C THR A 70 -15.25 14.60 12.10
N MET A 71 -15.02 13.51 11.36
CA MET A 71 -13.80 12.71 11.49
C MET A 71 -12.55 13.47 11.05
N LEU A 72 -12.61 14.21 9.93
CA LEU A 72 -11.49 15.05 9.48
C LEU A 72 -11.15 16.14 10.49
N LEU A 73 -12.15 16.83 11.03
CA LEU A 73 -11.96 17.87 12.04
C LEU A 73 -11.39 17.27 13.33
N GLY A 74 -11.90 16.11 13.76
CA GLY A 74 -11.36 15.37 14.90
C GLY A 74 -9.90 14.97 14.71
N PHE A 75 -9.54 14.52 13.51
CA PHE A 75 -8.15 14.23 13.13
C PHE A 75 -7.27 15.48 13.20
N VAL A 76 -7.67 16.58 12.54
CA VAL A 76 -6.89 17.82 12.48
C VAL A 76 -6.68 18.37 13.90
N ASN A 77 -7.73 18.43 14.72
CA ASN A 77 -7.62 18.87 16.11
C ASN A 77 -6.70 17.97 16.93
N ARG A 78 -6.76 16.64 16.73
CA ARG A 78 -5.85 15.70 17.42
C ARG A 78 -4.39 15.93 17.03
N VAL A 79 -4.11 16.17 15.75
CA VAL A 79 -2.74 16.34 15.25
C VAL A 79 -2.17 17.73 15.56
N ALA A 80 -3.00 18.78 15.52
CA ALA A 80 -2.61 20.14 15.86
C ALA A 80 -2.47 20.36 17.38
N GLY A 81 -3.19 19.57 18.19
CA GLY A 81 -3.30 19.82 19.62
C GLY A 81 -4.11 21.10 19.89
N SER A 82 -3.62 21.96 20.80
CA SER A 82 -4.21 23.29 21.07
C SER A 82 -3.61 24.40 20.19
N GLY A 83 -2.91 24.03 19.12
CA GLY A 83 -2.16 24.95 18.26
C GLY A 83 -2.95 25.44 17.04
N ASP A 84 -2.24 26.20 16.21
CA ASP A 84 -2.74 26.70 14.92
C ASP A 84 -3.00 25.54 13.93
N LEU A 85 -4.13 25.62 13.22
CA LEU A 85 -4.56 24.62 12.25
C LEU A 85 -3.96 24.86 10.86
N GLU A 86 -3.56 26.10 10.53
CA GLU A 86 -3.00 26.47 9.21
C GLU A 86 -1.85 25.55 8.79
N PRO A 87 -0.83 25.26 9.63
CA PRO A 87 0.28 24.39 9.25
C PRO A 87 -0.13 22.95 8.93
N ILE A 88 -1.25 22.47 9.46
CA ILE A 88 -1.78 21.13 9.15
C ILE A 88 -2.50 21.15 7.83
N ILE A 89 -3.33 22.17 7.58
CA ILE A 89 -4.04 22.34 6.32
C ILE A 89 -3.06 22.48 5.17
N ASP A 90 -2.00 23.29 5.33
CA ASP A 90 -0.96 23.47 4.32
C ASP A 90 -0.24 22.14 4.02
N GLN A 91 0.07 21.37 5.07
CA GLN A 91 0.65 20.04 4.90
C GLN A 91 -0.26 19.08 4.15
N MET A 92 -1.58 19.11 4.37
CA MET A 92 -2.53 18.27 3.63
C MET A 92 -2.58 18.56 2.12
N GLN A 93 -2.15 19.76 1.70
CA GLN A 93 -2.18 20.17 0.30
C GLN A 93 -0.93 19.78 -0.49
N ILE A 94 0.18 19.46 0.18
CA ILE A 94 1.44 19.08 -0.46
C ILE A 94 1.72 17.58 -0.29
N PRO A 95 2.23 16.86 -1.31
CA PRO A 95 2.38 15.40 -1.24
C PRO A 95 3.17 14.87 -0.04
N GLY A 96 4.32 15.48 0.27
CA GLY A 96 5.16 15.06 1.39
C GLY A 96 4.58 15.42 2.77
N GLY A 97 3.76 16.48 2.87
CA GLY A 97 3.04 16.82 4.09
C GLY A 97 1.85 15.88 4.32
N ALA A 98 1.10 15.62 3.26
CA ALA A 98 -0.02 14.69 3.24
C ALA A 98 0.40 13.29 3.69
N ALA A 99 1.52 12.77 3.18
CA ALA A 99 2.06 11.47 3.59
C ALA A 99 2.37 11.40 5.09
N ARG A 100 3.08 12.41 5.63
CA ARG A 100 3.39 12.48 7.07
C ARG A 100 2.14 12.60 7.95
N LEU A 101 1.09 13.24 7.44
CA LEU A 101 -0.19 13.32 8.15
C LEU A 101 -0.94 11.98 8.09
N ALA A 102 -0.90 11.28 6.96
CA ALA A 102 -1.55 9.98 6.80
C ALA A 102 -0.98 8.92 7.77
N GLU A 103 0.32 8.99 8.10
CA GLU A 103 0.96 8.15 9.14
C GLU A 103 0.33 8.32 10.53
N LYS A 104 -0.34 9.44 10.80
CA LYS A 104 -1.01 9.73 12.08
C LYS A 104 -2.49 9.33 12.08
N CYS A 105 -3.01 8.85 10.96
CA CYS A 105 -4.38 8.38 10.85
C CYS A 105 -4.53 7.01 11.49
N THR A 106 -5.67 6.81 12.15
CA THR A 106 -6.16 5.48 12.51
C THR A 106 -6.62 4.72 11.25
N PRO A 107 -6.69 3.38 11.27
CA PRO A 107 -7.18 2.61 10.11
C PRO A 107 -8.56 3.08 9.62
N LYS A 108 -9.48 3.39 10.54
CA LYS A 108 -10.82 3.90 10.21
C LYS A 108 -10.79 5.28 9.55
N GLU A 109 -9.87 6.14 9.96
CA GLU A 109 -9.66 7.44 9.33
C GLU A 109 -9.09 7.28 7.92
N ILE A 110 -8.14 6.37 7.70
CA ILE A 110 -7.59 6.07 6.38
C ILE A 110 -8.70 5.65 5.42
N GLU A 111 -9.59 4.74 5.83
CA GLU A 111 -10.73 4.30 5.00
C GLU A 111 -11.60 5.49 4.55
N VAL A 112 -11.93 6.38 5.48
CA VAL A 112 -12.76 7.55 5.20
C VAL A 112 -12.02 8.58 4.35
N PHE A 113 -10.76 8.88 4.68
CA PHE A 113 -9.96 9.91 4.01
C PHE A 113 -9.47 9.49 2.64
N ALA A 114 -9.28 8.18 2.38
CA ALA A 114 -8.95 7.66 1.06
C ALA A 114 -9.98 8.06 -0.01
N THR A 115 -11.22 8.35 0.37
CA THR A 115 -12.26 8.83 -0.56
C THR A 115 -12.18 10.34 -0.87
N LEU A 116 -11.26 11.09 -0.25
CA LEU A 116 -10.99 12.49 -0.57
C LEU A 116 -10.20 12.58 -1.88
N LYS A 117 -10.50 13.60 -2.70
CA LYS A 117 -9.77 13.88 -3.96
C LYS A 117 -8.58 14.82 -3.77
N THR A 118 -8.09 14.96 -2.54
CA THR A 118 -6.97 15.84 -2.15
C THR A 118 -5.65 15.07 -2.12
N GLU A 119 -4.51 15.74 -1.98
CA GLU A 119 -3.22 15.07 -1.76
C GLU A 119 -3.23 14.22 -0.48
N PHE A 120 -3.84 14.72 0.59
CA PHE A 120 -4.10 13.92 1.79
C PHE A 120 -4.96 12.69 1.52
N GLY A 121 -6.03 12.83 0.73
CA GLY A 121 -6.84 11.68 0.32
C GLY A 121 -6.06 10.63 -0.46
N LYS A 122 -5.24 11.07 -1.41
CA LYS A 122 -4.32 10.19 -2.16
C LYS A 122 -3.32 9.51 -1.22
N ALA A 123 -2.76 10.22 -0.24
CA ALA A 123 -1.85 9.65 0.73
C ALA A 123 -2.51 8.56 1.60
N CYS A 124 -3.82 8.65 1.83
CA CYS A 124 -4.60 7.60 2.51
C CYS A 124 -5.05 6.47 1.57
N GLN A 125 -4.99 6.64 0.25
CA GLN A 125 -5.32 5.56 -0.70
C GLN A 125 -4.20 4.53 -0.72
N ILE A 126 -4.56 3.25 -0.76
CA ILE A 126 -3.63 2.17 -1.08
C ILE A 126 -3.29 2.28 -2.57
N PRO A 127 -2.00 2.47 -2.96
CA PRO A 127 -1.61 2.45 -4.36
C PRO A 127 -2.14 1.21 -5.11
N PRO A 128 -2.54 1.35 -6.39
CA PRO A 128 -3.00 0.22 -7.18
C PRO A 128 -1.90 -0.83 -7.33
N GLY A 129 -2.29 -2.10 -7.28
CA GLY A 129 -1.37 -3.24 -7.45
C GLY A 129 -0.62 -3.66 -6.19
N ILE A 130 -0.89 -3.07 -5.03
CA ILE A 130 -0.39 -3.56 -3.74
C ILE A 130 -1.12 -4.84 -3.35
N PHE A 131 -0.40 -5.78 -2.75
CA PHE A 131 -0.98 -6.99 -2.16
C PHE A 131 -1.11 -6.80 -0.64
N GLY A 132 -2.16 -6.10 -0.21
CA GLY A 132 -2.45 -5.80 1.18
C GLY A 132 -3.44 -6.79 1.81
N LYS A 133 -4.01 -6.42 2.97
CA LYS A 133 -4.96 -7.27 3.72
C LYS A 133 -6.13 -7.73 2.84
N ALA A 134 -6.78 -6.83 2.12
CA ALA A 134 -7.92 -7.18 1.27
C ALA A 134 -7.55 -8.19 0.18
N GLU A 135 -6.38 -8.03 -0.44
CA GLU A 135 -5.87 -8.98 -1.44
C GLU A 135 -5.53 -10.34 -0.82
N TRP A 136 -4.98 -10.36 0.39
CA TRP A 136 -4.72 -11.57 1.17
C TRP A 136 -6.00 -12.38 1.40
N GLU A 137 -7.03 -11.76 1.97
CA GLU A 137 -8.31 -12.39 2.33
C GLU A 137 -9.14 -12.80 1.10
N LYS A 138 -8.93 -12.12 -0.03
CA LYS A 138 -9.50 -12.52 -1.32
C LYS A 138 -8.79 -13.74 -1.91
N THR A 139 -7.47 -13.80 -1.79
CA THR A 139 -6.63 -14.80 -2.47
C THR A 139 -6.54 -16.11 -1.69
N PHE A 140 -6.62 -16.03 -0.36
CA PHE A 140 -6.52 -17.16 0.56
C PHE A 140 -7.69 -17.15 1.54
N PRO A 141 -8.13 -18.31 2.06
CA PRO A 141 -9.24 -18.43 3.00
C PRO A 141 -8.79 -18.07 4.42
N VAL A 142 -8.31 -16.84 4.58
CA VAL A 142 -7.75 -16.32 5.83
C VAL A 142 -8.31 -14.94 6.16
N THR A 143 -8.17 -14.55 7.42
CA THR A 143 -8.33 -13.16 7.90
C THR A 143 -7.03 -12.69 8.55
N ILE A 144 -6.73 -11.40 8.39
CA ILE A 144 -5.63 -10.71 9.10
C ILE A 144 -6.26 -9.69 10.05
N LYS A 145 -5.88 -9.69 11.33
CA LYS A 145 -6.42 -8.72 12.29
C LYS A 145 -5.96 -7.30 11.95
N ASP A 146 -6.82 -6.30 12.17
CA ASP A 146 -6.50 -4.91 11.80
C ASP A 146 -5.30 -4.37 12.56
N GLU A 147 -5.13 -4.78 13.82
CA GLU A 147 -3.98 -4.43 14.66
C GLU A 147 -2.65 -5.03 14.16
N ASP A 148 -2.70 -6.10 13.36
CA ASP A 148 -1.52 -6.77 12.81
C ASP A 148 -1.11 -6.19 11.44
N VAL A 149 -1.89 -5.24 10.88
CA VAL A 149 -1.57 -4.57 9.62
C VAL A 149 -0.81 -3.27 9.91
N PRO A 150 0.51 -3.23 9.67
CA PRO A 150 1.27 -1.99 9.83
C PRO A 150 0.77 -0.92 8.84
N PRO A 151 0.87 0.37 9.20
CA PRO A 151 0.55 1.45 8.27
C PRO A 151 1.39 1.34 6.99
N LEU A 152 0.84 1.82 5.87
CA LEU A 152 1.62 1.88 4.63
C LEU A 152 2.89 2.71 4.82
N PRO A 153 3.99 2.37 4.14
CA PRO A 153 5.22 3.12 4.29
C PRO A 153 5.06 4.60 3.91
N PRO A 154 5.79 5.51 4.59
CA PRO A 154 5.86 6.91 4.22
C PRO A 154 6.11 7.10 2.73
N ASN A 155 5.36 8.00 2.09
CA ASN A 155 5.58 8.37 0.68
C ASN A 155 5.53 7.18 -0.30
N ILE A 156 4.84 6.08 0.01
CA ILE A 156 4.84 4.88 -0.82
C ILE A 156 4.43 5.16 -2.28
N HIS A 157 3.49 6.07 -2.52
CA HIS A 157 3.13 6.51 -3.88
C HIS A 157 4.33 7.09 -4.62
N ALA A 158 5.07 8.01 -4.00
CA ALA A 158 6.25 8.59 -4.60
C ALA A 158 7.36 7.55 -4.81
N ILE A 159 7.55 6.62 -3.87
CA ILE A 159 8.51 5.52 -3.99
C ILE A 159 8.18 4.66 -5.21
N LEU A 160 6.93 4.22 -5.35
CA LEU A 160 6.49 3.37 -6.46
C LEU A 160 6.63 4.04 -7.84
N GLU A 161 6.60 5.37 -7.89
CA GLU A 161 6.83 6.17 -9.11
C GLU A 161 8.31 6.45 -9.40
N GLN A 162 9.24 6.13 -8.48
CA GLN A 162 10.68 6.28 -8.73
C GLN A 162 11.14 5.36 -9.85
N GLU A 163 12.15 5.82 -10.59
CA GLU A 163 12.85 4.98 -11.55
C GLU A 163 13.55 3.82 -10.82
N ASP A 164 13.43 2.63 -11.39
CA ASP A 164 14.08 1.43 -10.87
C ASP A 164 15.60 1.53 -11.07
N PRO A 165 16.39 1.57 -9.98
CA PRO A 165 17.84 1.76 -10.09
C PRO A 165 18.55 0.58 -10.81
N CYS A 166 17.91 -0.58 -10.92
CA CYS A 166 18.45 -1.74 -11.62
C CYS A 166 17.94 -1.89 -13.06
N GLU A 167 16.90 -1.14 -13.48
CA GLU A 167 16.30 -1.23 -14.81
C GLU A 167 15.89 0.14 -15.34
N LEU A 168 16.76 0.72 -16.19
CA LEU A 168 16.61 2.07 -16.73
C LEU A 168 15.29 2.25 -17.48
N GLY A 169 14.61 3.36 -17.22
CA GLY A 169 13.35 3.73 -17.87
C GLY A 169 12.13 2.96 -17.37
N LYS A 170 12.24 2.18 -16.30
CA LYS A 170 11.11 1.52 -15.63
C LYS A 170 10.87 2.13 -14.26
N GLN A 171 9.62 2.13 -13.80
CA GLN A 171 9.29 2.56 -12.45
C GLN A 171 9.22 1.36 -11.50
N LEU A 172 9.42 1.59 -10.20
CA LEU A 172 9.36 0.52 -9.20
C LEU A 172 8.01 -0.21 -9.18
N LYS A 173 6.89 0.47 -9.44
CA LYS A 173 5.57 -0.20 -9.58
C LYS A 173 5.51 -1.23 -10.71
N ASP A 174 6.30 -1.04 -11.76
CA ASP A 174 6.31 -1.92 -12.94
C ASP A 174 7.19 -3.14 -12.69
N THR A 175 8.32 -2.97 -11.99
CA THR A 175 9.34 -4.01 -11.82
C THR A 175 9.27 -4.70 -10.46
N CYS A 176 8.59 -4.13 -9.48
CA CYS A 176 8.45 -4.67 -8.12
C CYS A 176 6.99 -4.99 -7.77
N GLN A 177 6.83 -5.68 -6.65
CA GLN A 177 5.58 -5.94 -5.98
C GLN A 177 5.73 -5.47 -4.53
N LEU A 178 4.86 -4.55 -4.10
CA LEU A 178 4.69 -4.25 -2.69
C LEU A 178 3.67 -5.22 -2.11
N PHE A 179 4.02 -5.93 -1.06
CA PHE A 179 3.11 -6.84 -0.38
C PHE A 179 3.23 -6.72 1.14
N LEU A 180 2.10 -6.91 1.81
CA LEU A 180 2.06 -7.13 3.24
C LEU A 180 2.61 -8.52 3.53
N ARG A 181 3.57 -8.62 4.43
CA ARG A 181 4.01 -9.87 5.05
C ARG A 181 3.37 -9.94 6.43
N PRO A 182 2.31 -10.73 6.62
CA PRO A 182 1.72 -10.93 7.94
C PRO A 182 2.61 -11.83 8.79
N GLU A 183 2.70 -11.56 10.09
CA GLU A 183 3.28 -12.50 11.06
C GLU A 183 2.34 -13.70 11.27
N LYS A 184 1.04 -13.43 11.37
CA LYS A 184 -0.01 -14.42 11.66
C LYS A 184 -1.23 -14.20 10.77
N VAL A 185 -1.95 -15.30 10.54
CA VAL A 185 -3.24 -15.30 9.85
C VAL A 185 -4.21 -16.23 10.55
N THR A 186 -5.51 -15.96 10.43
CA THR A 186 -6.55 -16.88 10.91
C THR A 186 -7.16 -17.61 9.73
N PHE A 187 -6.99 -18.93 9.66
CA PHE A 187 -7.68 -19.76 8.66
C PHE A 187 -9.13 -19.99 9.05
N HIS A 188 -10.02 -19.91 8.05
CA HIS A 188 -11.44 -20.27 8.21
C HIS A 188 -11.67 -21.69 7.72
N GLU A 189 -11.78 -22.64 8.65
CA GLU A 189 -11.96 -24.05 8.36
C GLU A 189 -13.33 -24.55 8.85
N ALA A 190 -13.79 -25.69 8.34
CA ALA A 190 -15.04 -26.30 8.78
C ALA A 190 -15.03 -26.70 10.27
N SER A 191 -13.84 -26.95 10.83
CA SER A 191 -13.62 -27.23 12.25
C SER A 191 -13.58 -25.99 13.14
N GLY A 192 -13.66 -24.79 12.55
CA GLY A 192 -13.52 -23.52 13.24
C GLY A 192 -12.28 -22.74 12.81
N ASP A 193 -12.18 -21.52 13.33
CA ASP A 193 -11.08 -20.61 13.03
C ASP A 193 -9.79 -21.05 13.75
N ARG A 194 -8.66 -21.00 13.04
CA ARG A 194 -7.35 -21.35 13.59
C ARG A 194 -6.31 -20.30 13.23
N GLU A 195 -5.69 -19.70 14.24
CA GLU A 195 -4.56 -18.80 14.06
C GLU A 195 -3.28 -19.60 13.75
N VAL A 196 -2.53 -19.14 12.76
CA VAL A 196 -1.30 -19.77 12.26
C VAL A 196 -0.25 -18.71 12.05
N GLU A 197 0.94 -18.94 12.59
CA GLU A 197 2.14 -18.15 12.29
C GLU A 197 2.61 -18.44 10.86
N LEU A 198 2.90 -17.41 10.09
CA LEU A 198 3.40 -17.53 8.71
C LEU A 198 4.91 -17.82 8.67
N GLY A 199 5.31 -18.84 9.43
CA GLY A 199 6.57 -19.54 9.23
C GLY A 199 6.55 -20.39 7.97
N PHE A 200 7.58 -21.21 7.79
CA PHE A 200 7.75 -21.99 6.57
C PHE A 200 6.56 -22.91 6.29
N ASP A 201 6.16 -23.76 7.24
CA ASP A 201 4.99 -24.65 7.09
C ASP A 201 3.66 -23.89 7.00
N GLY A 202 3.49 -22.80 7.75
CA GLY A 202 2.28 -21.97 7.69
C GLY A 202 2.05 -21.38 6.29
N VAL A 203 3.13 -20.92 5.65
CA VAL A 203 3.06 -20.41 4.27
C VAL A 203 2.84 -21.54 3.25
N GLU A 204 3.32 -22.76 3.49
CA GLU A 204 3.00 -23.90 2.62
C GLU A 204 1.52 -24.29 2.73
N GLU A 205 1.01 -24.33 3.96
CA GLU A 205 -0.39 -24.61 4.23
C GLU A 205 -1.30 -23.58 3.55
N LEU A 206 -0.95 -22.30 3.66
CA LEU A 206 -1.58 -21.20 2.94
C LEU A 206 -1.58 -21.44 1.42
N ALA A 207 -0.43 -21.77 0.84
CA ALA A 207 -0.28 -22.01 -0.59
C ALA A 207 -1.14 -23.19 -1.09
N LYS A 208 -1.24 -24.26 -0.29
CA LYS A 208 -2.10 -25.42 -0.55
C LYS A 208 -3.58 -25.09 -0.45
N LYS A 209 -3.94 -24.03 0.28
CA LYS A 209 -5.31 -23.59 0.52
C LYS A 209 -5.76 -22.39 -0.31
N ALA A 210 -4.97 -21.92 -1.27
CA ALA A 210 -5.36 -20.82 -2.16
C ALA A 210 -6.81 -20.99 -2.67
N THR A 211 -7.57 -19.88 -2.65
CA THR A 211 -9.01 -19.85 -2.96
C THR A 211 -9.27 -20.41 -4.36
N ASN A 212 -8.40 -20.07 -5.32
CA ASN A 212 -8.42 -20.69 -6.64
C ASN A 212 -7.71 -22.06 -6.60
N ALA A 213 -8.48 -23.14 -6.68
CA ALA A 213 -7.94 -24.51 -6.63
C ALA A 213 -6.90 -24.82 -7.71
N ARG A 214 -6.97 -24.17 -8.88
CA ARG A 214 -5.97 -24.32 -9.97
C ARG A 214 -4.64 -23.64 -9.66
N ARG A 215 -4.60 -22.82 -8.62
CA ARG A 215 -3.43 -22.03 -8.18
C ARG A 215 -2.88 -22.49 -6.84
N ARG A 216 -3.35 -23.63 -6.33
CA ARG A 216 -2.74 -24.28 -5.17
C ARG A 216 -1.38 -24.81 -5.55
N THR A 217 -0.44 -24.73 -4.61
CA THR A 217 0.94 -25.17 -4.80
C THR A 217 1.52 -25.64 -3.46
N GLN A 218 2.76 -26.11 -3.47
CA GLN A 218 3.51 -26.57 -2.31
C GLN A 218 5.01 -26.30 -2.51
N TYR A 219 5.83 -26.67 -1.53
CA TYR A 219 7.27 -26.61 -1.69
C TYR A 219 7.84 -27.90 -2.25
N GLU A 220 8.96 -27.75 -2.95
CA GLU A 220 9.91 -28.81 -3.24
C GLU A 220 11.19 -28.55 -2.42
N THR A 221 11.32 -29.22 -1.28
CA THR A 221 12.40 -29.06 -0.30
C THR A 221 12.71 -30.39 0.40
N THR A 222 13.84 -30.49 1.08
CA THR A 222 14.18 -31.63 1.95
C THR A 222 13.63 -31.44 3.37
N ASP A 223 13.40 -32.53 4.09
CA ASP A 223 12.91 -32.50 5.48
C ASP A 223 13.88 -31.78 6.43
N LEU A 224 15.19 -32.02 6.27
CA LEU A 224 16.22 -31.36 7.06
C LEU A 224 16.20 -29.83 6.89
N LEU A 225 15.97 -29.36 5.66
CA LEU A 225 15.88 -27.93 5.37
C LEU A 225 14.58 -27.35 5.92
N ARG A 226 13.47 -28.08 5.79
CA ARG A 226 12.17 -27.70 6.37
C ARG A 226 12.26 -27.52 7.88
N ASP A 227 12.83 -28.50 8.59
CA ASP A 227 13.03 -28.45 10.04
C ASP A 227 13.87 -27.25 10.46
N GLN A 228 14.88 -26.88 9.66
CA GLN A 228 15.70 -25.71 9.93
C GLN A 228 14.94 -24.41 9.69
N MET A 229 14.20 -24.31 8.60
CA MET A 229 13.43 -23.12 8.25
C MET A 229 12.29 -22.86 9.25
N ASN A 230 11.67 -23.92 9.79
CA ASN A 230 10.66 -23.80 10.84
C ASN A 230 11.22 -23.30 12.19
N LYS A 231 12.54 -23.36 12.41
CA LYS A 231 13.18 -22.80 13.62
C LYS A 231 13.51 -21.31 13.47
N VAL A 232 13.45 -20.77 12.26
CA VAL A 232 13.68 -19.34 12.03
C VAL A 232 12.44 -18.61 12.54
N SER A 233 12.63 -17.70 13.51
CA SER A 233 11.54 -16.88 14.02
C SER A 233 10.87 -16.12 12.89
N VAL A 234 9.54 -16.13 12.89
CA VAL A 234 8.77 -15.21 12.05
C VAL A 234 9.04 -13.80 12.56
N GLU A 235 9.29 -12.90 11.63
CA GLU A 235 9.41 -11.48 11.96
C GLU A 235 8.02 -10.86 12.09
N ALA A 236 7.94 -9.76 12.83
CA ALA A 236 6.72 -8.97 12.91
C ALA A 236 6.19 -8.60 11.51
N SER A 237 4.87 -8.39 11.46
CA SER A 237 4.18 -7.95 10.25
C SER A 237 4.85 -6.69 9.66
N GLY A 238 5.03 -6.66 8.34
CA GLY A 238 5.77 -5.59 7.67
C GLY A 238 5.42 -5.47 6.19
N TRP A 239 5.80 -4.34 5.59
CA TRP A 239 5.66 -4.14 4.15
C TRP A 239 6.98 -4.45 3.45
N VAL A 240 6.92 -5.21 2.36
CA VAL A 240 8.09 -5.56 1.56
C VAL A 240 7.85 -5.18 0.11
N LEU A 241 8.72 -4.35 -0.45
CA LEU A 241 8.80 -4.05 -1.87
C LEU A 241 9.91 -4.90 -2.49
N MET A 242 9.55 -5.93 -3.26
CA MET A 242 10.52 -6.86 -3.83
C MET A 242 10.37 -6.95 -5.35
N ARG A 243 11.50 -7.04 -6.05
CA ARG A 243 11.51 -7.14 -7.52
C ARG A 243 10.77 -8.41 -7.99
N LYS A 244 10.00 -8.27 -9.06
CA LYS A 244 9.32 -9.36 -9.79
C LYS A 244 10.26 -10.12 -10.73
N GLY A 245 11.56 -10.10 -10.45
CA GLY A 245 12.61 -10.63 -11.30
C GLY A 245 13.98 -10.52 -10.61
N VAL A 246 14.97 -11.25 -11.12
CA VAL A 246 16.36 -11.06 -10.69
C VAL A 246 16.94 -9.80 -11.34
N ILE A 247 17.89 -9.15 -10.67
CA ILE A 247 18.62 -7.98 -11.18
C ILE A 247 19.25 -8.35 -12.53
N PRO A 248 19.12 -7.50 -13.57
CA PRO A 248 19.76 -7.73 -14.86
C PRO A 248 21.26 -8.03 -14.72
N ASN A 249 21.75 -9.02 -15.46
CA ASN A 249 23.14 -9.48 -15.42
C ASN A 249 23.64 -10.05 -14.08
N SER A 250 22.75 -10.31 -13.11
CA SER A 250 23.16 -10.95 -11.84
C SER A 250 23.40 -12.45 -11.97
N ARG A 251 22.74 -13.13 -12.91
CA ARG A 251 22.88 -14.57 -13.10
C ARG A 251 24.30 -14.94 -13.52
N ASN A 252 24.72 -16.15 -13.17
CA ASN A 252 26.05 -16.69 -13.46
C ASN A 252 27.22 -15.84 -12.91
N LYS A 253 27.00 -15.21 -11.74
CA LYS A 253 28.00 -14.46 -10.98
C LYS A 253 28.15 -15.04 -9.58
N SER A 254 29.30 -14.79 -8.94
CA SER A 254 29.49 -15.10 -7.52
C SER A 254 28.47 -14.35 -6.66
N PHE A 255 28.16 -14.83 -5.47
CA PHE A 255 27.22 -14.13 -4.60
C PHE A 255 27.73 -12.73 -4.22
N THR A 256 29.04 -12.61 -4.03
CA THR A 256 29.71 -11.34 -3.76
C THR A 256 29.52 -10.35 -4.91
N ASP A 257 29.72 -10.77 -6.15
CA ASP A 257 29.52 -9.92 -7.32
C ASP A 257 28.04 -9.57 -7.54
N GLN A 258 27.13 -10.50 -7.23
CA GLN A 258 25.69 -10.24 -7.29
C GLN A 258 25.28 -9.13 -6.32
N LYS A 259 25.76 -9.16 -5.07
CA LYS A 259 25.46 -8.12 -4.08
C LYS A 259 25.91 -6.74 -4.55
N GLN A 260 27.03 -6.65 -5.26
CA GLN A 260 27.52 -5.37 -5.80
C GLN A 260 26.60 -4.77 -6.87
N LEU A 261 25.66 -5.54 -7.43
CA LEU A 261 24.67 -5.05 -8.39
C LEU A 261 23.42 -4.48 -7.72
N LEU A 262 23.23 -4.66 -6.41
CA LEU A 262 22.16 -3.98 -5.66
C LEU A 262 22.41 -2.48 -5.68
N LYS A 263 21.33 -1.71 -5.84
CA LYS A 263 21.37 -0.25 -5.92
C LYS A 263 20.19 0.36 -5.17
N GLY A 264 20.33 1.62 -4.79
CA GLY A 264 19.31 2.33 -4.03
C GLY A 264 19.13 1.69 -2.64
N SER A 265 17.88 1.53 -2.24
CA SER A 265 17.51 0.96 -0.94
C SER A 265 17.35 -0.57 -0.95
N PHE A 266 17.65 -1.24 -2.06
CA PHE A 266 17.50 -2.69 -2.15
C PHE A 266 18.59 -3.44 -1.38
N GLU A 267 18.15 -4.44 -0.63
CA GLU A 267 18.97 -5.45 0.03
C GLU A 267 18.74 -6.85 -0.57
N VAL A 268 19.58 -7.81 -0.16
CA VAL A 268 19.37 -9.22 -0.48
C VAL A 268 18.08 -9.70 0.19
N PRO A 269 17.14 -10.34 -0.53
CA PRO A 269 15.89 -10.77 0.06
C PRO A 269 16.11 -11.84 1.13
N LYS A 270 15.27 -11.83 2.17
CA LYS A 270 15.15 -12.99 3.06
C LYS A 270 14.41 -14.12 2.34
N THR A 271 14.67 -15.34 2.78
CA THR A 271 14.11 -16.55 2.16
C THR A 271 12.57 -16.52 2.21
N MET A 272 11.99 -16.13 3.34
CA MET A 272 10.53 -16.04 3.48
C MET A 272 9.89 -14.98 2.58
N ASP A 273 10.52 -13.82 2.40
CA ASP A 273 10.00 -12.78 1.52
C ASP A 273 9.97 -13.26 0.06
N ALA A 274 11.04 -13.96 -0.36
CA ALA A 274 11.13 -14.55 -1.70
C ALA A 274 10.08 -15.66 -1.91
N ILE A 275 9.83 -16.49 -0.91
CA ILE A 275 8.81 -17.55 -0.93
C ILE A 275 7.42 -16.92 -1.08
N LEU A 276 7.09 -15.98 -0.21
CA LEU A 276 5.79 -15.30 -0.20
C LEU A 276 5.52 -14.62 -1.53
N LEU A 277 6.48 -13.87 -2.08
CA LEU A 277 6.30 -13.23 -3.38
C LEU A 277 6.00 -14.25 -4.49
N ASN A 278 6.72 -15.38 -4.53
CA ASN A 278 6.47 -16.40 -5.55
C ASN A 278 5.06 -17.02 -5.41
N ILE A 279 4.64 -17.33 -4.18
CA ILE A 279 3.31 -17.87 -3.92
C ILE A 279 2.22 -16.86 -4.26
N ILE A 280 2.36 -15.60 -3.84
CA ILE A 280 1.41 -14.53 -4.13
C ILE A 280 1.24 -14.41 -5.64
N ILE A 281 2.33 -14.20 -6.39
CA ILE A 281 2.27 -14.04 -7.85
C ILE A 281 1.64 -15.26 -8.53
N TYR A 282 1.97 -16.48 -8.09
CA TYR A 282 1.34 -17.68 -8.64
C TYR A 282 -0.15 -17.77 -8.30
N ALA A 283 -0.54 -17.41 -7.09
CA ALA A 283 -1.93 -17.42 -6.65
C ALA A 283 -2.80 -16.42 -7.45
N ILE A 284 -2.27 -15.19 -7.67
CA ILE A 284 -3.01 -14.13 -8.37
C ILE A 284 -2.99 -14.27 -9.90
N GLU A 285 -1.83 -14.53 -10.48
CA GLU A 285 -1.63 -14.48 -11.93
C GLU A 285 -1.50 -15.87 -12.54
N GLY A 286 -1.08 -16.86 -11.75
CA GLY A 286 -0.80 -18.20 -12.24
C GLY A 286 0.52 -18.38 -12.94
N ARG A 287 1.36 -17.36 -12.93
CA ARG A 287 2.70 -17.41 -13.50
C ARG A 287 3.72 -17.72 -12.42
N CYS A 288 4.74 -18.47 -12.80
CA CYS A 288 5.90 -18.75 -11.96
C CYS A 288 6.89 -17.60 -12.07
N LEU A 289 7.04 -16.79 -11.01
CA LEU A 289 7.93 -15.62 -11.02
C LEU A 289 9.39 -16.00 -11.35
N TYR A 290 9.90 -17.02 -10.66
CA TYR A 290 11.20 -17.63 -10.92
C TYR A 290 10.99 -19.05 -11.48
N GLY A 291 10.60 -19.11 -12.75
CA GLY A 291 10.18 -20.35 -13.43
C GLY A 291 11.29 -21.11 -14.15
N ARG A 292 10.88 -21.96 -15.11
CA ARG A 292 11.74 -22.90 -15.88
C ARG A 292 12.37 -22.31 -17.14
N GLU A 293 11.80 -21.26 -17.71
CA GLU A 293 12.21 -20.72 -19.01
C GLU A 293 12.55 -19.23 -18.91
N PRO A 294 13.82 -18.89 -18.58
CA PRO A 294 14.90 -19.79 -18.19
C PRO A 294 14.79 -20.23 -16.73
N TRP A 295 15.45 -21.34 -16.38
CA TRP A 295 15.46 -21.87 -15.01
C TRP A 295 16.10 -20.83 -14.09
N THR A 296 15.29 -20.26 -13.19
CA THR A 296 15.65 -19.08 -12.42
C THR A 296 15.45 -19.32 -10.94
N TYR A 297 16.44 -18.88 -10.16
CA TYR A 297 16.36 -18.76 -8.71
C TYR A 297 16.84 -17.38 -8.30
N THR A 298 16.30 -16.85 -7.20
CA THR A 298 16.96 -15.76 -6.45
C THR A 298 17.74 -16.35 -5.29
N ARG A 299 18.95 -15.85 -5.06
CA ARG A 299 19.67 -16.06 -3.80
C ARG A 299 19.05 -15.21 -2.69
N CYS A 300 19.11 -15.72 -1.48
CA CYS A 300 18.58 -15.10 -0.28
C CYS A 300 19.70 -14.82 0.74
N GLN A 301 19.38 -14.11 1.81
CA GLN A 301 20.34 -13.69 2.82
C GLN A 301 20.83 -14.85 3.68
N GLU A 302 19.94 -15.80 3.99
CA GLU A 302 20.21 -16.92 4.88
C GLU A 302 21.12 -17.96 4.24
N GLN A 303 21.86 -18.68 5.08
CA GLN A 303 22.71 -19.78 4.66
C GLN A 303 22.33 -21.08 5.37
N TYR A 304 22.52 -22.20 4.67
CA TYR A 304 22.45 -23.53 5.24
C TYR A 304 23.74 -24.27 4.93
N ALA A 305 24.41 -24.80 5.96
CA ALA A 305 25.70 -25.49 5.83
C ALA A 305 26.76 -24.68 5.04
N GLY A 306 26.80 -23.35 5.23
CA GLY A 306 27.70 -22.44 4.52
C GLY A 306 27.32 -22.14 3.06
N CYS A 307 26.20 -22.69 2.58
CA CYS A 307 25.69 -22.46 1.23
C CYS A 307 24.53 -21.45 1.26
N GLN A 308 24.43 -20.60 0.25
CA GLN A 308 23.37 -19.59 0.17
C GLN A 308 22.01 -20.23 -0.11
N MET A 309 20.99 -19.82 0.62
CA MET A 309 19.62 -20.20 0.33
C MET A 309 19.19 -19.65 -1.03
N ILE A 310 18.38 -20.44 -1.75
CA ILE A 310 17.81 -20.09 -3.04
C ILE A 310 16.32 -20.42 -3.07
N VAL A 311 15.55 -19.54 -3.72
CA VAL A 311 14.11 -19.69 -3.93
C VAL A 311 13.79 -19.49 -5.41
N GLY A 312 13.05 -20.42 -6.01
CA GLY A 312 12.65 -20.35 -7.41
C GLY A 312 12.44 -21.72 -8.03
N GLY A 313 12.86 -21.91 -9.28
CA GLY A 313 12.67 -23.17 -10.01
C GLY A 313 11.23 -23.64 -10.03
N PHE A 314 10.26 -22.72 -10.03
CA PHE A 314 8.86 -23.03 -9.78
C PHE A 314 8.26 -23.76 -10.99
N VAL A 315 7.87 -25.01 -10.77
CA VAL A 315 7.33 -25.97 -11.73
C VAL A 315 6.02 -26.60 -11.21
N PRO A 316 5.32 -27.47 -11.99
CA PRO A 316 4.08 -28.09 -11.52
C PRO A 316 4.20 -28.90 -10.21
N SER A 317 5.39 -29.37 -9.82
CA SER A 317 5.62 -30.04 -8.53
C SER A 317 5.64 -29.09 -7.33
N GLY A 318 5.86 -27.78 -7.57
CA GLY A 318 5.90 -26.77 -6.53
C GLY A 318 6.98 -25.72 -6.73
N LEU A 319 7.11 -24.87 -5.71
CA LEU A 319 8.19 -23.88 -5.57
C LEU A 319 9.41 -24.56 -4.93
N SER A 320 10.56 -24.52 -5.60
CA SER A 320 11.78 -25.09 -5.04
C SER A 320 12.41 -24.12 -4.04
N VAL A 321 12.65 -24.62 -2.83
CA VAL A 321 13.41 -23.96 -1.77
C VAL A 321 14.58 -24.86 -1.44
N SER A 322 15.79 -24.36 -1.66
CA SER A 322 17.01 -25.15 -1.52
C SER A 322 18.18 -24.26 -1.12
N TYR A 323 19.38 -24.81 -1.12
CA TYR A 323 20.63 -24.07 -0.98
C TYR A 323 21.54 -24.36 -2.16
N ASN A 324 22.33 -23.37 -2.53
CA ASN A 324 23.21 -23.46 -3.69
C ASN A 324 24.62 -23.86 -3.26
N ILE A 325 25.01 -25.11 -3.55
CA ILE A 325 26.38 -25.61 -3.31
C ILE A 325 27.41 -25.07 -4.32
N PHE A 326 26.96 -24.45 -5.42
CA PHE A 326 27.82 -23.92 -6.47
C PHE A 326 27.65 -22.41 -6.62
N ASP A 327 28.67 -21.62 -6.28
CA ASP A 327 28.56 -20.16 -6.25
C ASP A 327 28.32 -19.49 -7.62
N SER A 328 28.25 -20.21 -8.75
CA SER A 328 28.23 -19.61 -10.10
C SER A 328 27.16 -20.09 -11.08
N VAL A 329 26.23 -20.99 -10.73
CA VAL A 329 25.34 -21.61 -11.74
C VAL A 329 23.89 -21.14 -11.64
N SER A 330 23.36 -20.56 -12.73
CA SER A 330 21.93 -20.26 -13.05
C SER A 330 21.13 -19.33 -12.12
N SER A 331 21.52 -19.21 -10.85
CA SER A 331 20.90 -18.36 -9.84
C SER A 331 21.28 -16.90 -10.05
N GLY A 332 20.29 -16.00 -9.96
CA GLY A 332 20.49 -14.56 -9.90
C GLY A 332 20.25 -14.03 -8.48
N LEU A 333 20.21 -12.72 -8.37
CA LEU A 333 19.85 -12.02 -7.14
C LEU A 333 18.71 -11.06 -7.43
N SER A 334 17.58 -11.22 -6.74
CA SER A 334 16.52 -10.21 -6.65
C SER A 334 16.88 -9.14 -5.61
N GLY A 335 16.10 -8.07 -5.55
CA GLY A 335 16.24 -7.03 -4.52
C GLY A 335 14.95 -6.92 -3.71
N ALA A 336 15.08 -6.77 -2.39
CA ALA A 336 13.97 -6.45 -1.50
C ALA A 336 14.25 -5.12 -0.78
N TRP A 337 13.21 -4.34 -0.53
CA TRP A 337 13.25 -3.13 0.28
C TRP A 337 12.14 -3.24 1.34
N LYS A 338 12.55 -3.27 2.61
CA LYS A 338 11.67 -3.44 3.76
C LYS A 338 11.34 -2.10 4.40
N PHE A 339 10.14 -2.03 4.98
CA PHE A 339 9.60 -0.86 5.66
C PHE A 339 9.11 -1.22 7.06
#